data_AF-A0A6I9QSW8-F1
#
_entry.id   AF-A0A6I9QSW8-F1
#
_cell.length_a   1.000
_cell.length_b   1.000
_cell.length_c   1.000
_cell.angle_alpha   90.00
_cell.angle_beta   90.00
_cell.angle_gamma   90.00
#
_symmetry.space_group_name_H-M   'P 1'
#
loop_
_entity.id
_entity.type
_entity.pdbx_description
1 polymer ?
#
loop_
_entity_poly.entity_id
_entity_poly.type
_entity_poly.pdbx_seq_one_letter_code
_entity_poly.pdbx_strand_id
1 'polypeptide(L)'
;MNKLLKGESLLRVFCLVLASMAAILIGMDTQTKTVFFVRRKATVKDLEALWISTIITSVAAGYHLLQFCRCLVFAWLMKNPCWSNKFMAWASFLLDQGVTYVTFGGILAALQASTIAVTGIRALQWEKLCNIYTRFCDQIGAGLICGIAASLAMAVVSSVSAYHLFRL
;
A
#
# COMPACT_ATOMS: atom_id res chain seq x y z
N MET A 1 10.38 2.96 -27.49
CA MET A 1 10.26 2.80 -26.01
C MET A 1 10.88 1.47 -25.61
N ASN A 2 12.04 1.50 -24.93
CA ASN A 2 12.80 0.29 -24.55
C ASN A 2 11.94 -0.69 -23.74
N LYS A 3 12.16 -2.00 -23.90
CA LYS A 3 11.43 -3.06 -23.17
C LYS A 3 11.39 -2.82 -21.65
N LEU A 4 12.48 -2.29 -21.10
CA LEU A 4 12.64 -1.97 -19.68
C LEU A 4 11.67 -0.86 -19.20
N LEU A 5 11.47 0.19 -20.01
CA LEU A 5 10.58 1.31 -19.67
C LEU A 5 9.11 0.89 -19.67
N LYS A 6 8.74 -0.01 -20.59
CA LYS A 6 7.40 -0.64 -20.60
C LYS A 6 7.18 -1.48 -19.35
N GLY A 7 8.19 -2.26 -18.95
CA GLY A 7 8.16 -3.06 -17.72
C GLY A 7 7.99 -2.21 -16.46
N GLU A 8 8.75 -1.12 -16.32
CA GLU A 8 8.61 -0.20 -15.19
C GLU A 8 7.21 0.42 -15.13
N SER A 9 6.68 0.87 -16.27
CA SER A 9 5.34 1.46 -16.35
C SER A 9 4.25 0.45 -15.92
N LEU A 10 4.32 -0.79 -16.40
CA LEU A 10 3.41 -1.87 -15.98
C LEU A 10 3.51 -2.15 -14.49
N LEU A 11 4.73 -2.16 -13.95
CA LEU A 11 4.96 -2.39 -12.53
C LEU A 11 4.40 -1.25 -11.67
N ARG A 12 4.54 0.01 -12.11
CA ARG A 12 3.92 1.16 -11.42
C ARG A 12 2.40 1.12 -11.44
N VAL A 13 1.79 0.70 -12.56
CA VAL A 13 0.34 0.46 -12.63
C VAL A 13 -0.08 -0.67 -11.70
N PHE A 14 0.70 -1.74 -11.62
CA PHE A 14 0.44 -2.84 -10.70
C PHE A 14 0.52 -2.38 -9.23
N CYS A 15 1.54 -1.61 -8.85
CA CYS A 15 1.65 -1.00 -7.52
C CYS A 15 0.45 -0.10 -7.22
N LEU A 16 0.03 0.74 -8.18
CA LEU A 16 -1.15 1.60 -8.06
C LEU A 16 -2.41 0.78 -7.75
N VAL A 17 -2.67 -0.26 -8.54
CA VAL A 17 -3.85 -1.13 -8.35
C VAL A 17 -3.81 -1.79 -6.98
N LEU A 18 -2.70 -2.43 -6.61
CA LEU A 18 -2.59 -3.11 -5.31
C LEU A 18 -2.68 -2.15 -4.12
N ALA A 19 -2.03 -0.99 -4.17
CA ALA A 19 -2.08 0.01 -3.12
C ALA A 19 -3.50 0.61 -2.99
N SER A 20 -4.18 0.85 -4.11
CA SER A 20 -5.58 1.32 -4.10
C SER A 20 -6.53 0.27 -3.53
N MET A 21 -6.35 -1.00 -3.90
CA MET A 21 -7.12 -2.12 -3.33
C MET A 21 -6.88 -2.23 -1.83
N ALA A 22 -5.63 -2.13 -1.35
CA ALA A 22 -5.33 -2.13 0.08
C ALA A 22 -6.00 -0.95 0.81
N ALA A 23 -5.89 0.26 0.27
CA ALA A 23 -6.51 1.45 0.86
C ALA A 23 -8.05 1.36 0.91
N ILE A 24 -8.66 0.83 -0.15
CA ILE A 24 -10.12 0.67 -0.24
C ILE A 24 -10.61 -0.44 0.70
N LEU A 25 -9.99 -1.61 0.65
CA LEU A 25 -10.39 -2.77 1.46
C LEU A 25 -10.17 -2.51 2.95
N ILE A 26 -9.07 -1.86 3.33
CA ILE A 26 -8.82 -1.51 4.73
C ILE A 26 -9.69 -0.33 5.12
N GLY A 27 -9.67 0.77 4.35
CA GLY A 27 -10.21 2.07 4.74
C GLY A 27 -11.73 2.20 4.71
N MET A 28 -12.41 1.49 3.80
CA MET A 28 -13.87 1.56 3.67
C MET A 28 -14.60 0.47 4.47
N ASP A 29 -13.86 -0.42 5.10
CA ASP A 29 -14.47 -1.54 5.80
C ASP A 29 -15.03 -1.10 7.15
N THR A 30 -16.30 -1.43 7.37
CA THR A 30 -16.99 -1.19 8.64
C THR A 30 -18.02 -2.29 8.86
N GLN A 31 -18.12 -2.77 10.09
CA GLN A 31 -19.11 -3.79 10.43
C GLN A 31 -19.76 -3.47 11.77
N THR A 32 -21.09 -3.56 11.84
CA THR A 32 -21.84 -3.37 13.08
C THR A 32 -22.41 -4.70 13.55
N LYS A 33 -22.14 -5.06 14.80
CA LYS A 33 -22.65 -6.27 15.46
C LYS A 33 -23.16 -5.93 16.85
N THR A 34 -24.13 -6.70 17.32
CA THR A 34 -24.62 -6.63 18.70
C THR A 34 -23.79 -7.56 19.56
N VAL A 35 -23.05 -7.01 20.51
CA VAL A 35 -22.19 -7.75 21.44
C VAL A 35 -22.68 -7.45 22.86
N PHE A 36 -23.02 -8.48 23.64
CA PHE A 36 -23.59 -8.34 24.99
C PHE A 36 -24.74 -7.33 25.09
N PHE A 37 -25.77 -7.48 24.24
CA PHE A 37 -26.94 -6.58 24.17
C PHE A 37 -26.67 -5.12 23.76
N VAL A 38 -25.40 -4.74 23.55
CA VAL A 38 -24.99 -3.41 23.09
C VAL A 38 -24.60 -3.47 21.62
N ARG A 39 -25.15 -2.57 20.79
CA ARG A 39 -24.74 -2.44 19.38
C ARG A 39 -23.38 -1.76 19.31
N ARG A 40 -22.36 -2.46 18.80
CA ARG A 40 -21.00 -1.94 18.60
C ARG A 40 -20.66 -1.95 17.12
N LYS A 41 -20.00 -0.88 16.66
CA LYS A 41 -19.52 -0.72 15.28
C LYS A 41 -18.01 -0.81 15.30
N ALA A 42 -17.46 -1.80 14.61
CA ALA A 42 -16.04 -1.89 14.31
C ALA A 42 -15.73 -0.99 13.11
N THR A 43 -14.79 -0.09 13.30
CA THR A 43 -14.28 0.81 12.26
C THR A 43 -12.76 0.78 12.23
N VAL A 44 -12.20 1.11 11.07
CA VAL A 44 -10.74 1.20 10.83
C VAL A 44 -10.04 2.12 11.81
N LYS A 45 -10.74 3.15 12.29
CA LYS A 45 -10.23 4.13 13.25
C LYS A 45 -10.09 3.59 14.67
N ASP A 46 -10.72 2.45 14.98
CA ASP A 46 -10.59 1.82 16.31
C ASP A 46 -9.18 1.23 16.50
N LEU A 47 -8.47 0.95 15.40
CA LEU A 47 -7.09 0.50 15.41
C LEU A 47 -6.22 1.49 14.63
N GLU A 48 -5.50 2.35 15.36
CA GLU A 48 -4.61 3.37 14.78
C GLU A 48 -3.67 2.81 13.70
N ALA A 49 -3.17 1.59 13.89
CA ALA A 49 -2.30 0.93 12.90
C ALA A 49 -3.01 0.70 11.55
N LEU A 50 -4.30 0.30 11.54
CA LEU A 50 -5.07 0.14 10.31
C LEU A 50 -5.35 1.49 9.65
N TRP A 51 -5.70 2.50 10.45
CA TRP A 51 -5.92 3.86 9.95
C TRP A 51 -4.66 4.45 9.30
N ILE A 52 -3.52 4.36 9.98
CA ILE A 52 -2.22 4.81 9.46
C ILE A 52 -1.87 4.04 8.18
N SER A 53 -2.05 2.72 8.15
CA SER A 53 -1.77 1.92 6.95
C SER A 53 -2.65 2.29 5.76
N THR A 54 -3.89 2.74 5.99
CA THR A 54 -4.80 3.25 4.96
C THR A 54 -4.29 4.55 4.37
N ILE A 55 -3.81 5.48 5.22
CA ILE A 55 -3.22 6.75 4.76
C ILE A 55 -1.97 6.46 3.92
N ILE A 56 -1.09 5.59 4.41
CA ILE A 56 0.15 5.24 3.73
C ILE A 56 -0.13 4.63 2.34
N THR A 57 -1.03 3.65 2.26
CA THR A 57 -1.39 3.00 0.98
C THR A 57 -2.08 3.97 0.01
N SER A 58 -2.89 4.90 0.52
CA SER A 58 -3.49 5.97 -0.30
C SER A 58 -2.45 6.92 -0.89
N VAL A 59 -1.48 7.35 -0.08
CA VAL A 59 -0.36 8.20 -0.53
C VAL A 59 0.51 7.45 -1.54
N ALA A 60 0.80 6.18 -1.29
CA ALA A 60 1.57 5.33 -2.21
C ALA A 60 0.86 5.18 -3.56
N ALA A 61 -0.45 4.94 -3.57
CA ALA A 61 -1.25 4.90 -4.79
C ALA A 61 -1.18 6.23 -5.56
N GLY A 62 -1.38 7.36 -4.86
CA GLY A 62 -1.27 8.69 -5.47
C GLY A 62 0.11 8.96 -6.08
N TYR A 63 1.19 8.54 -5.40
CA TYR A 63 2.56 8.65 -5.92
C TYR A 63 2.76 7.85 -7.21
N HIS A 64 2.33 6.58 -7.25
CA HIS A 64 2.46 5.75 -8.45
C HIS A 64 1.64 6.27 -9.61
N LEU A 65 0.44 6.82 -9.35
CA LEU A 65 -0.36 7.49 -10.37
C LEU A 65 0.34 8.72 -10.92
N LEU A 66 0.89 9.58 -10.05
CA LEU A 66 1.60 10.80 -10.47
C LEU A 66 2.81 10.46 -11.34
N GLN A 67 3.62 9.48 -10.95
CA GLN A 67 4.79 9.09 -11.72
C GLN A 67 4.40 8.42 -13.05
N PHE A 68 3.33 7.64 -13.07
CA PHE A 68 2.78 7.07 -14.31
C PHE A 68 2.31 8.16 -15.27
N CYS A 69 1.52 9.13 -14.79
CA CYS A 69 1.07 10.29 -15.56
C CYS A 69 2.26 11.11 -16.06
N ARG A 70 3.28 11.33 -15.23
CA ARG A 70 4.52 12.02 -15.63
C ARG A 70 5.16 11.33 -16.83
N CYS A 71 5.34 10.01 -16.78
CA CYS A 71 5.89 9.23 -17.89
C CYS A 71 5.04 9.34 -19.16
N LEU A 72 3.71 9.28 -19.06
CA LEU A 72 2.80 9.43 -20.20
C LEU A 72 2.86 10.82 -20.82
N VAL A 73 2.81 11.87 -19.99
CA VAL A 73 2.88 13.27 -20.45
C VAL A 73 4.21 13.53 -21.13
N PHE A 74 5.33 13.09 -20.54
CA PHE A 74 6.63 13.23 -21.20
C PHE A 74 6.68 12.44 -22.51
N ALA A 75 6.14 11.23 -22.58
CA ALA A 75 6.11 10.45 -23.82
C ALA A 75 5.24 11.07 -24.93
N TRP A 76 4.17 11.80 -24.57
CA TRP A 76 3.20 12.37 -25.51
C TRP A 76 3.55 13.81 -25.93
N LEU A 77 3.93 14.69 -24.98
CA LEU A 77 4.25 16.10 -25.25
C LEU A 77 5.70 16.32 -25.70
N MET A 78 6.67 15.57 -25.17
CA MET A 78 8.09 15.79 -25.46
C MET A 78 8.66 14.56 -26.16
N LYS A 79 9.25 14.71 -27.35
CA LYS A 79 9.99 13.60 -28.01
C LYS A 79 11.18 13.06 -27.20
N ASN A 80 11.46 13.63 -26.02
CA ASN A 80 12.53 13.22 -25.12
C ASN A 80 12.02 12.29 -24.01
N PRO A 81 12.57 11.07 -23.89
CA PRO A 81 12.12 10.12 -22.90
C PRO A 81 12.52 10.56 -21.48
N CYS A 82 11.54 11.04 -20.71
CA CYS A 82 11.35 10.96 -19.24
C CYS A 82 12.52 11.28 -18.27
N TRP A 83 13.70 11.67 -18.76
CA TRP A 83 14.95 11.50 -18.03
C TRP A 83 16.03 12.49 -18.49
N SER A 84 15.76 13.79 -18.32
CA SER A 84 16.67 14.85 -18.80
C SER A 84 17.57 15.45 -17.73
N ASN A 85 17.50 15.04 -16.45
CA ASN A 85 18.37 15.61 -15.42
C ASN A 85 18.71 14.63 -14.29
N LYS A 86 20.00 14.51 -13.95
CA LYS A 86 20.54 13.61 -12.90
C LYS A 86 19.87 13.84 -11.54
N PHE A 87 19.54 15.09 -11.22
CA PHE A 87 18.80 15.47 -10.01
C PHE A 87 17.42 14.79 -9.93
N MET A 88 16.68 14.75 -11.05
CA MET A 88 15.33 14.19 -11.09
C MET A 88 15.33 12.65 -10.99
N ALA A 89 16.40 12.01 -11.48
CA ALA A 89 16.63 10.58 -11.29
C ALA A 89 16.89 10.24 -9.82
N TRP A 90 17.75 11.00 -9.14
CA TRP A 90 17.98 10.88 -7.70
C TRP A 90 16.71 11.09 -6.88
N ALA A 91 15.94 12.14 -7.17
CA ALA A 91 14.68 12.42 -6.50
C ALA A 91 13.67 11.29 -6.68
N SER A 92 13.53 10.75 -7.90
CA SER A 92 12.64 9.61 -8.17
C SER A 92 13.08 8.37 -7.39
N PHE A 93 14.38 8.06 -7.38
CA PHE A 93 14.91 6.92 -6.64
C PHE A 93 14.67 7.03 -5.12
N LEU A 94 14.95 8.20 -4.52
CA LEU A 94 14.73 8.44 -3.09
C LEU A 94 13.25 8.34 -2.71
N LEU A 95 12.36 8.86 -3.56
CA LEU A 95 10.91 8.74 -3.36
C LEU A 95 10.44 7.28 -3.52
N ASP A 96 10.93 6.55 -4.53
CA ASP A 96 10.61 5.13 -4.74
C ASP A 96 11.06 4.28 -3.52
N GLN A 97 12.28 4.53 -3.00
CA GLN A 97 12.77 3.92 -1.75
C GLN A 97 11.87 4.27 -0.55
N GLY A 98 11.61 5.56 -0.34
CA GLY A 98 10.84 6.06 0.81
C GLY A 98 9.43 5.49 0.85
N VAL A 99 8.71 5.51 -0.27
CA VAL A 99 7.37 4.94 -0.38
C VAL A 99 7.38 3.44 -0.12
N THR A 100 8.39 2.71 -0.62
CA THR A 100 8.54 1.27 -0.36
C THR A 100 8.67 0.98 1.13
N TYR A 101 9.60 1.64 1.83
CA TYR A 101 9.84 1.39 3.26
C TYR A 101 8.66 1.77 4.14
N VAL A 102 8.05 2.94 3.90
CA VAL A 102 6.91 3.40 4.68
C VAL A 102 5.70 2.48 4.46
N THR A 103 5.46 2.03 3.23
CA THR A 103 4.37 1.09 2.91
C THR A 103 4.60 -0.27 3.56
N PHE A 104 5.80 -0.83 3.44
CA PHE A 104 6.16 -2.09 4.08
C PHE A 104 6.02 -2.02 5.61
N GLY A 105 6.60 -1.00 6.24
CA GLY A 105 6.54 -0.81 7.68
C GLY A 105 5.10 -0.59 8.19
N GLY A 106 4.33 0.26 7.50
CA GLY A 106 2.93 0.53 7.87
C GLY A 106 2.03 -0.71 7.76
N ILE A 107 2.18 -1.50 6.69
CA ILE A 107 1.40 -2.73 6.51
C ILE A 107 1.83 -3.81 7.51
N LEU A 108 3.13 -3.98 7.80
CA LEU A 108 3.55 -4.94 8.81
C LEU A 108 3.15 -4.55 10.22
N ALA A 109 3.18 -3.25 10.56
CA ALA A 109 2.65 -2.77 11.83
C ALA A 109 1.15 -3.07 11.97
N ALA A 110 0.38 -2.83 10.90
CA ALA A 110 -1.04 -3.17 10.85
C ALA A 110 -1.31 -4.68 10.93
N LEU A 111 -0.48 -5.49 10.26
CA LEU A 111 -0.55 -6.95 10.34
C LEU A 111 -0.30 -7.42 11.77
N GLN A 112 0.78 -6.94 12.41
CA GLN A 112 1.12 -7.28 13.78
C GLN A 112 0.00 -6.88 14.74
N ALA A 113 -0.55 -5.67 14.61
CA ALA A 113 -1.68 -5.22 15.42
C ALA A 113 -2.94 -6.09 15.22
N SER A 114 -3.17 -6.54 13.97
CA SER A 114 -4.31 -7.39 13.61
C SER A 114 -4.19 -8.83 14.12
N THR A 115 -2.97 -9.32 14.41
CA THR A 115 -2.80 -10.67 14.99
C THR A 115 -3.53 -10.84 16.31
N ILE A 116 -3.58 -9.79 17.14
CA ILE A 116 -4.31 -9.79 18.42
C ILE A 116 -5.80 -10.05 18.20
N ALA A 117 -6.39 -9.49 17.14
CA ALA A 117 -7.79 -9.68 16.79
C ALA A 117 -8.12 -11.12 16.35
N VAL A 118 -7.15 -11.82 15.75
CA VAL A 118 -7.30 -13.20 15.27
C VAL A 118 -6.99 -14.22 16.36
N THR A 119 -5.95 -14.00 17.16
CA THR A 119 -5.52 -14.94 18.20
C THR A 119 -6.33 -14.81 19.48
N GLY A 120 -6.80 -13.60 19.80
CA GLY A 120 -7.31 -13.25 21.12
C GLY A 120 -6.21 -13.26 22.19
N ILE A 121 -6.56 -12.90 23.41
CA ILE A 121 -5.65 -12.95 24.58
C ILE A 121 -6.35 -13.70 25.70
N ARG A 122 -6.00 -14.99 25.87
CA ARG A 122 -6.59 -15.87 26.90
C ARG A 122 -6.39 -15.34 28.32
N ALA A 123 -5.23 -14.75 28.61
CA ALA A 123 -4.91 -14.18 29.93
C ALA A 123 -5.83 -13.01 30.32
N LEU A 124 -6.44 -12.33 29.35
CA LEU A 124 -7.36 -11.21 29.56
C LEU A 124 -8.82 -11.62 29.30
N GLN A 125 -9.11 -12.92 29.11
CA GLN A 125 -10.39 -13.43 28.62
C GLN A 125 -10.89 -12.73 27.35
N TRP A 126 -9.96 -12.25 26.52
CA TRP A 126 -10.30 -11.56 25.29
C TRP A 126 -10.55 -12.58 24.19
N GLU A 127 -11.84 -12.77 23.88
CA GLU A 127 -12.31 -13.61 22.77
C GLU A 127 -11.85 -13.10 21.40
N LYS A 128 -11.74 -14.00 20.43
CA LYS A 128 -11.31 -13.67 19.06
C LYS A 128 -12.28 -12.68 18.42
N LEU A 129 -11.82 -11.46 18.16
CA LEU A 129 -12.63 -10.41 17.56
C LEU A 129 -13.13 -10.83 16.17
N CYS A 130 -12.30 -11.56 15.43
CA CYS A 130 -12.65 -12.05 14.11
C CYS A 130 -13.72 -13.14 14.09
N ASN A 131 -14.05 -13.79 15.21
CA ASN A 131 -15.24 -14.65 15.28
C ASN A 131 -16.54 -13.85 15.31
N ILE A 132 -16.50 -12.61 15.82
CA ILE A 132 -17.66 -11.71 15.94
C ILE A 132 -17.82 -10.89 14.65
N TYR A 133 -16.71 -10.32 14.17
CA TYR A 133 -16.64 -9.44 13.01
C TYR A 133 -15.92 -10.14 11.83
N THR A 134 -16.43 -11.31 11.43
CA THR A 134 -15.82 -12.16 10.40
C THR A 134 -15.58 -11.43 9.08
N ARG A 135 -16.64 -10.84 8.52
CA ARG A 135 -16.56 -10.06 7.27
C ARG A 135 -15.51 -8.95 7.36
N PHE A 136 -15.48 -8.22 8.46
CA PHE A 136 -14.50 -7.15 8.65
C PHE A 136 -13.08 -7.72 8.61
N CYS A 137 -12.82 -8.76 9.39
CA CYS A 137 -11.50 -9.40 9.41
C CYS A 137 -11.09 -9.99 8.05
N ASP A 138 -12.01 -10.56 7.28
CA ASP A 138 -11.72 -11.09 5.95
C ASP A 138 -11.33 -9.97 4.98
N GLN A 139 -12.04 -8.83 5.01
CA GLN A 139 -11.75 -7.67 4.17
C GLN A 139 -10.42 -6.99 4.57
N ILE A 140 -10.17 -6.79 5.87
CA ILE A 140 -8.89 -6.32 6.38
C ILE A 140 -7.75 -7.28 5.96
N GLY A 141 -7.95 -8.59 6.11
CA GLY A 141 -6.97 -9.60 5.72
C GLY A 141 -6.61 -9.52 4.24
N ALA A 142 -7.61 -9.43 3.36
CA ALA A 142 -7.39 -9.23 1.93
C ALA A 142 -6.64 -7.92 1.63
N GLY A 143 -7.00 -6.83 2.31
CA GLY A 143 -6.33 -5.54 2.19
C GLY A 143 -4.86 -5.57 2.61
N LEU A 144 -4.54 -6.26 3.71
CA LEU A 144 -3.16 -6.46 4.17
C LEU A 144 -2.35 -7.29 3.17
N ILE A 145 -2.91 -8.35 2.59
CA ILE A 145 -2.27 -9.15 1.54
C ILE A 145 -1.96 -8.27 0.31
N CYS A 146 -2.93 -7.45 -0.12
CA CYS A 146 -2.71 -6.48 -1.20
C CYS A 146 -1.59 -5.48 -0.85
N GLY A 147 -1.54 -4.99 0.39
CA GLY A 147 -0.50 -4.08 0.87
C GLY A 147 0.90 -4.70 0.88
N ILE A 148 1.02 -5.96 1.31
CA ILE A 148 2.29 -6.71 1.28
C ILE A 148 2.73 -6.89 -0.18
N ALA A 149 1.84 -7.37 -1.05
CA ALA A 149 2.12 -7.53 -2.47
C ALA A 149 2.55 -6.19 -3.11
N ALA A 150 1.88 -5.09 -2.75
CA ALA A 150 2.24 -3.75 -3.21
C ALA A 150 3.65 -3.37 -2.78
N SER A 151 4.00 -3.58 -1.50
CA SER A 151 5.35 -3.25 -0.98
C SER A 151 6.47 -4.04 -1.66
N LEU A 152 6.23 -5.31 -1.99
CA LEU A 152 7.20 -6.13 -2.75
C LEU A 152 7.35 -5.63 -4.19
N ALA A 153 6.24 -5.29 -4.84
CA ALA A 153 6.28 -4.70 -6.18
C ALA A 153 7.01 -3.34 -6.19
N MET A 154 6.79 -2.50 -5.17
CA MET A 154 7.50 -1.23 -5.00
C MET A 154 9.01 -1.43 -4.78
N ALA A 155 9.43 -2.47 -4.07
CA ALA A 155 10.85 -2.81 -3.93
C ALA A 155 11.51 -3.14 -5.28
N VAL A 156 10.78 -3.82 -6.17
CA VAL A 156 11.23 -4.06 -7.55
C VAL A 156 11.30 -2.75 -8.34
N VAL A 157 10.30 -1.86 -8.22
CA VAL A 157 10.35 -0.51 -8.85
C VAL A 157 11.57 0.28 -8.37
N SER A 158 11.83 0.29 -7.06
CA SER A 158 12.98 0.95 -6.45
C SER A 158 14.30 0.41 -6.98
N SER A 159 14.41 -0.92 -7.17
CA SER A 159 15.59 -1.57 -7.75
C SER A 159 15.81 -1.18 -9.22
N VAL A 160 14.73 -1.10 -10.00
CA VAL A 160 14.78 -0.62 -11.40
C VAL A 160 15.21 0.86 -11.45
N SER A 161 14.67 1.68 -10.56
CA SER A 161 15.01 3.11 -10.42
C SER A 161 16.50 3.29 -10.08
N ALA A 162 17.05 2.46 -9.18
CA ALA A 162 18.48 2.42 -8.86
C ALA A 162 19.33 2.02 -10.08
N TYR A 163 18.95 0.94 -10.77
CA TYR A 163 19.66 0.47 -11.96
C TYR A 163 19.75 1.54 -13.04
N HIS A 164 18.65 2.27 -13.26
CA HIS A 164 18.66 3.41 -14.15
C HIS A 164 19.60 4.49 -13.63
N LEU A 165 19.46 4.94 -12.38
CA LEU A 165 20.28 6.02 -11.81
C LEU A 165 21.79 5.76 -11.92
N PHE A 166 22.26 4.55 -11.65
CA PHE A 166 23.69 4.21 -11.71
C PHE A 166 24.23 4.02 -13.12
N ARG A 167 23.36 3.94 -14.14
CA ARG A 167 23.75 3.84 -15.55
C ARG A 167 23.73 5.21 -16.28
N LEU A 168 23.34 6.28 -15.57
CA LEU A 168 23.25 7.67 -16.07
C LEU A 168 24.61 8.37 -15.98
#